data_AF-A0AAV8X878-F1
#
_entry.id   AF-A0AAV8X878-F1
#
_cell.length_a   1.000
_cell.length_b   1.000
_cell.length_c   1.000
_cell.angle_alpha   90.00
_cell.angle_beta   90.00
_cell.angle_gamma   90.00
#
_symmetry.space_group_name_H-M   'P 1'
#
loop_
_entity.id
_entity.type
_entity.pdbx_description
1 polymer ?
#
loop_
_entity_poly.entity_id
_entity_poly.type
_entity_poly.pdbx_seq_one_letter_code
_entity_poly.pdbx_strand_id
1 'polypeptide(L)'
;MTGDRNYKHICDRLGNVFCPDHKLSLIKEHFSENIDSPRRFDRINNIAKLLRILEKRDCLSTEEISPLKYIARELQDNNIIALIEAYESYDKSPQVPISNERNVKNRVIPQIEVDPIERVYRLICSEIGQKWKDLARALSVPEGQIDDLEHRYLRISDMTREVLLFHREASDERYWKVKLCNGLTVARRNDLRLQIQDLFARHGLM
;
A
#
# COMPACT_ATOMS: atom_id res chain seq x y z
N MET A 1 -18.49 2.05 -3.62
CA MET A 1 -18.71 1.58 -2.23
C MET A 1 -18.99 0.06 -2.12
N THR A 2 -19.28 -0.65 -3.22
CA THR A 2 -19.52 -2.11 -3.23
C THR A 2 -18.24 -2.95 -3.16
N GLY A 3 -17.12 -2.46 -3.70
CA GLY A 3 -15.83 -3.17 -3.70
C GLY A 3 -15.29 -3.48 -2.30
N ASP A 4 -15.27 -2.50 -1.38
CA ASP A 4 -14.74 -2.69 -0.02
C ASP A 4 -15.51 -3.73 0.80
N ARG A 5 -16.84 -3.84 0.60
CA ARG A 5 -17.66 -4.87 1.28
C ARG A 5 -17.39 -6.27 0.75
N ASN A 6 -17.25 -6.42 -0.57
CA ASN A 6 -16.97 -7.70 -1.18
C ASN A 6 -15.55 -8.17 -0.85
N TYR A 7 -14.57 -7.27 -0.86
CA TYR A 7 -13.20 -7.54 -0.44
C TYR A 7 -13.14 -8.05 1.01
N LYS A 8 -13.77 -7.32 1.96
CA LYS A 8 -13.82 -7.75 3.37
C LYS A 8 -14.48 -9.12 3.54
N HIS A 9 -15.58 -9.37 2.83
CA HIS A 9 -16.24 -10.67 2.86
C HIS A 9 -15.33 -11.81 2.37
N ILE A 10 -14.52 -11.58 1.33
CA ILE A 10 -13.54 -12.57 0.85
C ILE A 10 -12.46 -12.82 1.91
N CYS A 11 -11.89 -11.76 2.51
CA CYS A 11 -10.89 -11.88 3.56
C CYS A 11 -11.43 -12.63 4.80
N ASP A 12 -12.66 -12.35 5.22
CA ASP A 12 -13.30 -13.04 6.35
C ASP A 12 -13.55 -14.52 6.04
N ARG A 13 -14.05 -14.83 4.84
CA ARG A 13 -14.24 -16.22 4.43
C ARG A 13 -12.94 -16.99 4.38
N LEU A 14 -11.91 -16.43 3.76
CA LEU A 14 -10.60 -17.05 3.60
C LEU A 14 -9.85 -17.16 4.95
N GLY A 15 -9.97 -16.16 5.81
CA GLY A 15 -9.37 -16.14 7.14
C GLY A 15 -9.91 -17.21 8.09
N ASN A 16 -11.16 -17.64 7.90
CA ASN A 16 -11.83 -18.68 8.68
C ASN A 16 -11.64 -20.10 8.11
N VAL A 17 -10.94 -20.26 6.97
CA VAL A 17 -10.65 -21.58 6.42
C VAL A 17 -9.64 -22.31 7.30
N PHE A 18 -9.96 -23.57 7.61
CA PHE A 18 -8.99 -24.47 8.23
C PHE A 18 -7.84 -24.74 7.26
N CYS A 19 -6.63 -24.33 7.64
CA CYS A 19 -5.42 -24.56 6.86
C CYS A 19 -4.47 -25.47 7.64
N PRO A 20 -4.11 -26.65 7.09
CA PRO A 20 -3.08 -27.50 7.69
C PRO A 20 -1.71 -26.81 7.75
N ASP A 21 -0.91 -27.09 8.78
CA ASP A 21 0.40 -26.44 9.01
C ASP A 21 1.37 -26.56 7.83
N HIS A 22 1.35 -27.68 7.10
CA HIS A 22 2.20 -27.88 5.91
C HIS A 22 1.80 -26.95 4.76
N LYS A 23 0.49 -26.78 4.51
CA LYS A 23 0.00 -25.82 3.51
C LYS A 23 0.28 -24.39 3.96
N LEU A 24 0.06 -24.08 5.24
CA LEU A 24 0.35 -22.76 5.78
C LEU A 24 1.83 -22.41 5.64
N SER A 25 2.73 -23.38 5.86
CA SER A 25 4.18 -23.20 5.68
C SER A 25 4.54 -22.87 4.22
N LEU A 26 3.99 -23.60 3.25
CA LEU A 26 4.19 -23.32 1.82
C LEU A 26 3.74 -21.91 1.43
N ILE A 27 2.55 -21.52 1.90
CA ILE A 27 2.00 -20.19 1.64
C ILE A 27 2.87 -19.11 2.29
N LYS A 28 3.33 -19.32 3.53
CA LYS A 28 4.20 -18.37 4.23
C LYS A 28 5.54 -18.19 3.53
N GLU A 29 6.12 -19.28 3.02
CA GLU A 29 7.37 -19.26 2.28
C GLU A 29 7.27 -18.40 1.01
N HIS A 30 6.16 -18.51 0.28
CA HIS A 30 5.91 -17.69 -0.91
C HIS A 30 5.89 -16.17 -0.60
N PHE A 31 5.36 -15.79 0.56
CA PHE A 31 5.32 -14.38 1.00
C PHE A 31 6.46 -14.01 1.95
N SER A 32 7.53 -14.82 2.06
CA SER A 32 8.59 -14.62 3.05
C SER A 32 9.31 -13.28 2.89
N GLU A 33 9.62 -12.88 1.65
CA GLU A 33 10.17 -11.56 1.31
C GLU A 33 9.21 -10.44 1.73
N ASN A 34 7.92 -10.61 1.46
CA ASN A 34 6.90 -9.65 1.89
C ASN A 34 6.66 -9.67 3.41
N ILE A 35 7.04 -10.71 4.16
CA ILE A 35 6.93 -10.77 5.63
C ILE A 35 8.17 -10.20 6.32
N ASP A 36 9.34 -10.18 5.64
CA ASP A 36 10.64 -9.57 6.03
C ASP A 36 10.89 -9.56 7.55
N SER A 37 10.61 -10.68 8.23
CA SER A 37 10.75 -10.82 9.67
C SER A 37 10.60 -12.29 10.10
N PRO A 38 11.70 -12.98 10.42
CA PRO A 38 11.67 -14.39 10.87
C PRO A 38 10.79 -14.59 12.11
N ARG A 39 10.79 -13.62 13.04
CA ARG A 39 9.96 -13.67 14.24
C ARG A 39 8.47 -13.53 13.95
N ARG A 40 8.08 -12.72 12.97
CA ARG A 40 6.67 -12.60 12.55
C ARG A 40 6.26 -13.81 11.73
N PHE A 41 7.17 -14.34 10.92
CA PHE A 41 6.99 -15.59 10.20
C PHE A 41 6.56 -16.71 11.16
N ASP A 42 7.30 -16.97 12.24
CA ASP A 42 6.94 -18.02 13.21
C ASP A 42 5.60 -17.80 13.92
N ARG A 43 5.21 -16.54 14.18
CA ARG A 43 3.96 -16.20 14.89
C ARG A 43 2.70 -16.37 14.04
N ILE A 44 2.82 -16.48 12.73
CA ILE A 44 1.70 -16.74 11.83
C ILE A 44 1.33 -18.22 11.93
N ASN A 45 0.18 -18.50 12.55
CA ASN A 45 -0.35 -19.84 12.75
C ASN A 45 -1.74 -20.05 12.14
N ASN A 46 -2.26 -19.08 11.38
CA ASN A 46 -3.48 -19.22 10.60
C ASN A 46 -3.51 -18.22 9.43
N ILE A 47 -4.43 -18.43 8.49
CA ILE A 47 -4.60 -17.60 7.30
C ILE A 47 -5.03 -16.18 7.68
N ALA A 48 -5.93 -16.00 8.66
CA ALA A 48 -6.36 -14.68 9.10
C ALA A 48 -5.19 -13.77 9.53
N LYS A 49 -4.21 -14.30 10.28
CA LYS A 49 -3.01 -13.55 10.67
C LYS A 49 -2.10 -13.24 9.50
N LEU A 50 -1.97 -14.17 8.55
CA LEU A 50 -1.20 -13.93 7.32
C LEU A 50 -1.82 -12.78 6.53
N LEU A 51 -3.13 -12.83 6.26
CA LEU A 51 -3.86 -11.79 5.52
C LEU A 51 -3.66 -10.42 6.16
N ARG A 52 -3.83 -10.30 7.49
CA ARG A 52 -3.60 -9.04 8.21
C ARG A 52 -2.18 -8.50 8.05
N ILE A 53 -1.18 -9.36 7.98
CA ILE A 53 0.22 -8.93 7.79
C ILE A 53 0.44 -8.44 6.36
N LEU A 54 -0.13 -9.13 5.37
CA LEU A 54 -0.07 -8.71 3.97
C LEU A 54 -0.78 -7.37 3.76
N GLU A 55 -1.94 -7.16 4.39
CA GLU A 55 -2.64 -5.87 4.38
C GLU A 55 -1.81 -4.77 5.04
N LYS A 56 -1.23 -5.04 6.22
CA LYS A 56 -0.38 -4.07 6.92
C LYS A 56 0.86 -3.67 6.10
N ARG A 57 1.30 -4.52 5.18
CA ARG A 57 2.47 -4.28 4.33
C ARG A 57 2.13 -3.84 2.91
N ASP A 58 0.88 -3.40 2.69
CA ASP A 58 0.42 -2.91 1.39
C ASP A 58 0.57 -3.94 0.25
N CYS A 59 0.75 -5.23 0.58
CA CYS A 59 0.84 -6.31 -0.39
C CYS A 59 -0.55 -6.83 -0.78
N LEU A 60 -1.57 -6.52 0.04
CA LEU A 60 -2.93 -6.97 -0.13
C LEU A 60 -3.89 -5.80 0.10
N SER A 61 -4.75 -5.51 -0.89
CA SER A 61 -5.73 -4.41 -0.87
C SER A 61 -6.94 -4.71 -1.76
N THR A 62 -7.90 -3.77 -1.83
CA THR A 62 -9.05 -3.86 -2.75
C THR A 62 -8.65 -3.87 -4.22
N GLU A 63 -7.52 -3.25 -4.55
CA GLU A 63 -6.97 -3.16 -5.91
C GLU A 63 -5.99 -4.31 -6.18
N GLU A 64 -5.26 -4.74 -5.14
CA GLU A 64 -4.24 -5.79 -5.22
C GLU A 64 -4.70 -7.04 -4.46
N ILE A 65 -5.44 -7.90 -5.16
CA ILE A 65 -6.01 -9.14 -4.64
C ILE A 65 -5.22 -10.39 -5.04
N SER A 66 -4.09 -10.25 -5.75
CA SER A 66 -3.26 -11.39 -6.18
C SER A 66 -2.89 -12.34 -5.04
N PRO A 67 -2.57 -11.86 -3.81
CA PRO A 67 -2.32 -12.75 -2.69
C PRO A 67 -3.53 -13.61 -2.31
N LEU A 68 -4.76 -13.08 -2.36
CA LEU A 68 -5.98 -13.87 -2.07
C LEU A 68 -6.14 -15.01 -3.06
N LYS A 69 -5.88 -14.72 -4.35
CA LYS A 69 -5.99 -15.70 -5.42
C LYS A 69 -4.96 -16.84 -5.28
N TYR A 70 -3.72 -16.49 -4.91
CA TYR A 70 -2.69 -17.48 -4.65
C TYR A 70 -3.06 -18.37 -3.46
N ILE A 71 -3.46 -17.77 -2.34
CA ILE A 71 -3.85 -18.52 -1.13
C ILE A 71 -5.04 -19.43 -1.41
N ALA A 72 -6.07 -18.95 -2.12
CA ALA A 72 -7.25 -19.75 -2.46
C ALA A 72 -6.91 -20.95 -3.36
N ARG A 73 -5.98 -20.79 -4.31
CA ARG A 73 -5.49 -21.87 -5.17
C ARG A 73 -4.70 -22.93 -4.39
N GLU A 74 -3.83 -22.51 -3.49
CA GLU A 74 -3.03 -23.42 -2.67
C GLU A 74 -3.91 -24.22 -1.69
N LEU A 75 -4.95 -23.58 -1.16
CA LEU A 75 -5.97 -24.24 -0.35
C LEU A 75 -6.91 -25.13 -1.17
N GLN A 76 -6.95 -24.95 -2.50
CA GLN A 76 -7.85 -25.64 -3.43
C GLN A 76 -9.35 -25.40 -3.12
N ASP A 77 -9.68 -24.22 -2.59
CA ASP A 77 -11.08 -23.86 -2.30
C ASP A 77 -11.73 -23.21 -3.52
N ASN A 78 -12.39 -24.03 -4.35
CA ASN A 78 -13.07 -23.60 -5.57
C ASN A 78 -14.18 -22.55 -5.31
N ASN A 79 -14.81 -22.56 -4.13
CA ASN A 79 -15.84 -21.57 -3.81
C ASN A 79 -15.21 -20.18 -3.62
N ILE A 80 -14.06 -20.12 -2.95
CA ILE A 80 -13.35 -18.86 -2.74
C ILE A 80 -12.70 -18.37 -4.04
N ILE A 81 -12.15 -19.28 -4.86
CA ILE A 81 -11.63 -18.93 -6.19
C ILE A 81 -12.72 -18.27 -7.04
N ALA A 82 -13.92 -18.87 -7.10
CA ALA A 82 -15.04 -18.30 -7.85
C ALA A 82 -15.48 -16.92 -7.31
N LEU A 83 -15.45 -16.71 -5.99
CA LEU A 83 -15.75 -15.42 -5.38
C LEU A 83 -14.71 -14.34 -5.76
N ILE A 84 -13.43 -14.71 -5.79
CA ILE A 84 -12.34 -13.81 -6.20
C ILE A 84 -12.45 -13.48 -7.69
N GLU A 85 -12.73 -14.47 -8.54
CA GLU A 85 -12.90 -14.25 -9.98
C GLU A 85 -14.13 -13.38 -10.28
N ALA A 86 -15.22 -13.56 -9.54
CA ALA A 86 -16.38 -12.67 -9.62
C ALA A 86 -15.98 -11.24 -9.25
N TYR A 87 -15.20 -11.04 -8.18
CA TYR A 87 -14.70 -9.73 -7.79
C TYR A 87 -13.82 -9.07 -8.86
N GLU A 88 -12.87 -9.80 -9.47
CA GLU A 88 -12.06 -9.30 -10.60
C GLU A 88 -12.92 -8.92 -11.83
N SER A 89 -14.03 -9.63 -12.03
CA SER A 89 -14.93 -9.41 -13.17
C SER A 89 -15.80 -8.16 -13.00
N TYR A 90 -16.19 -7.83 -11.76
CA TYR A 90 -16.98 -6.63 -11.46
C TYR A 90 -16.24 -5.34 -11.79
N ASP A 91 -14.92 -5.29 -11.60
CA ASP A 91 -14.11 -4.10 -11.81
C ASP A 91 -13.76 -3.84 -13.29
N LYS A 92 -13.92 -4.85 -14.16
CA LYS A 92 -13.65 -4.76 -15.61
C LYS A 92 -14.86 -4.40 -16.46
N SER A 93 -15.99 -4.06 -15.86
CA SER A 93 -17.17 -3.58 -16.61
C SER A 93 -16.93 -2.12 -17.03
N PRO A 94 -16.82 -1.79 -18.33
CA PRO A 94 -16.75 -0.41 -18.76
C PRO A 94 -18.07 0.26 -18.36
N GLN A 95 -18.02 1.19 -17.41
CA GLN A 95 -19.08 2.17 -17.21
C GLN A 95 -19.08 3.04 -18.47
N VAL A 96 -19.87 2.66 -19.47
CA VAL A 96 -20.16 3.52 -20.63
C VAL A 96 -21.23 4.49 -20.16
N PRO A 97 -20.97 5.80 -20.02
CA PRO A 97 -22.05 6.77 -19.94
C PRO A 97 -22.55 6.93 -21.38
N ILE A 98 -23.72 6.35 -21.66
CA ILE A 98 -24.50 6.76 -22.82
C ILE A 98 -24.95 8.19 -22.56
N SER A 99 -24.31 9.16 -23.22
CA SER A 99 -25.05 10.14 -24.02
C SER A 99 -24.13 11.05 -24.85
N ASN A 100 -24.43 11.00 -26.15
CA ASN A 100 -24.32 12.05 -27.16
C ASN A 100 -22.97 12.25 -27.84
N GLU A 101 -22.92 11.63 -29.02
CA GLU A 101 -22.11 11.99 -30.18
C GLU A 101 -21.93 13.51 -30.31
N ARG A 102 -20.68 13.96 -30.31
CA ARG A 102 -20.11 14.82 -31.35
C ARG A 102 -18.59 14.97 -31.18
N ASN A 103 -17.92 14.77 -32.30
CA ASN A 103 -16.54 15.18 -32.62
C ASN A 103 -15.40 14.20 -32.28
N VAL A 104 -15.27 13.19 -33.14
CA VAL A 104 -14.07 12.38 -33.36
C VAL A 104 -12.97 13.23 -34.02
N LYS A 105 -12.40 14.21 -33.30
CA LYS A 105 -11.11 14.86 -33.62
C LYS A 105 -10.55 15.51 -32.36
N ASN A 106 -9.90 14.71 -31.52
CA ASN A 106 -8.79 15.09 -30.64
C ASN A 106 -8.57 13.94 -29.64
N ARG A 107 -7.70 12.98 -30.00
CA ARG A 107 -7.07 12.11 -29.01
C ARG A 107 -6.04 12.94 -28.25
N VAL A 108 -6.49 13.79 -27.33
CA VAL A 108 -5.61 14.31 -26.28
C VAL A 108 -5.43 13.15 -25.32
N ILE A 109 -4.25 12.51 -25.37
CA ILE A 109 -3.79 11.67 -24.28
C ILE A 109 -3.85 12.58 -23.04
N PRO A 110 -4.63 12.28 -21.99
CA PRO A 110 -4.61 13.12 -20.80
C PRO A 110 -3.21 13.01 -20.19
N GLN A 111 -2.40 14.05 -20.37
CA GLN A 111 -1.21 14.24 -19.56
C GLN A 111 -1.73 14.51 -18.14
N ILE A 112 -1.87 13.46 -17.34
CA ILE A 112 -2.00 13.61 -15.90
C ILE A 112 -0.61 14.07 -15.47
N GLU A 113 -0.37 15.38 -15.52
CA GLU A 113 0.78 16.00 -14.88
C GLU A 113 0.55 15.84 -13.38
N VAL A 114 0.91 14.67 -12.88
CA VAL A 114 0.98 14.41 -11.45
C VAL A 114 1.95 15.43 -10.90
N ASP A 115 1.44 16.35 -10.07
CA ASP A 115 2.24 17.29 -9.29
C ASP A 115 3.51 16.57 -8.79
N PRO A 116 4.72 17.05 -9.13
CA PRO A 116 5.96 16.38 -8.76
C PRO A 116 6.04 16.07 -7.26
N ILE A 117 5.42 16.90 -6.41
CA ILE A 117 5.32 16.66 -4.97
C ILE A 117 4.48 15.42 -4.67
N GLU A 118 3.31 15.29 -5.30
CA GLU A 118 2.45 14.12 -5.16
C GLU A 118 3.15 12.84 -5.67
N ARG A 119 4.01 12.97 -6.68
CA ARG A 119 4.85 11.84 -7.15
C ARG A 119 5.89 11.43 -6.09
N VAL A 120 6.52 12.40 -5.42
CA VAL A 120 7.41 12.12 -4.28
C VAL A 120 6.64 11.43 -3.16
N TYR A 121 5.45 11.91 -2.81
CA TYR A 121 4.68 11.33 -1.70
C TYR A 121 4.27 9.90 -2.00
N ARG A 122 3.79 9.63 -3.22
CA ARG A 122 3.49 8.26 -3.65
C ARG A 122 4.69 7.34 -3.54
N LEU A 123 5.85 7.78 -4.02
CA LEU A 123 7.09 6.99 -3.95
C LEU A 123 7.48 6.66 -2.51
N ILE A 124 7.40 7.64 -1.59
CA ILE A 124 7.71 7.39 -0.19
C ILE A 124 6.69 6.42 0.42
N CYS A 125 5.40 6.62 0.18
CA CYS A 125 4.35 5.78 0.76
C CYS A 125 4.45 4.33 0.29
N SER A 126 4.84 4.08 -0.97
CA SER A 126 5.00 2.72 -1.49
C SER A 126 6.27 2.04 -0.99
N GLU A 127 7.37 2.78 -0.87
CA GLU A 127 8.68 2.15 -0.65
C GLU A 127 9.16 2.18 0.80
N ILE A 128 8.66 3.05 1.68
CA ILE A 128 9.25 3.27 3.02
C ILE A 128 9.22 2.01 3.91
N GLY A 129 8.18 1.18 3.79
CA GLY A 129 7.98 -0.02 4.57
C GLY A 129 8.02 0.22 6.10
N GLN A 130 8.60 -0.72 6.84
CA GLN A 130 8.66 -0.68 8.32
C GLN A 130 9.43 0.53 8.89
N LYS A 131 10.16 1.28 8.04
CA LYS A 131 10.90 2.48 8.42
C LYS A 131 10.03 3.74 8.54
N TRP A 132 8.73 3.63 8.31
CA TRP A 132 7.82 4.77 8.42
C TRP A 132 7.85 5.43 9.81
N LYS A 133 7.99 4.67 10.91
CA LYS A 133 8.13 5.24 12.28
C LYS A 133 9.45 5.99 12.46
N ASP A 134 10.54 5.45 11.91
CA ASP A 134 11.86 6.10 11.95
C ASP A 134 11.81 7.42 11.17
N LEU A 135 11.12 7.43 10.01
CA LEU A 135 10.85 8.64 9.24
C LEU A 135 9.97 9.63 10.02
N ALA A 136 8.87 9.19 10.62
CA ALA A 136 7.98 10.04 11.40
C ALA A 136 8.70 10.76 12.55
N ARG A 137 9.52 10.02 13.32
CA ARG A 137 10.36 10.61 14.37
C ARG A 137 11.37 11.60 13.80
N ALA A 138 12.01 11.27 12.67
CA ALA A 138 12.96 12.16 12.02
C ALA A 138 12.31 13.46 11.49
N LEU A 139 11.03 13.39 11.11
CA LEU A 139 10.21 14.55 10.74
C LEU A 139 9.58 15.25 11.97
N SER A 140 10.02 14.91 13.18
CA SER A 140 9.57 15.51 14.45
C SER A 140 8.08 15.32 14.76
N VAL A 141 7.47 14.22 14.28
CA VAL A 141 6.13 13.82 14.70
C VAL A 141 6.19 13.28 16.15
N PRO A 142 5.34 13.76 17.07
CA PRO A 142 5.32 13.28 18.46
C PRO A 142 5.01 11.78 18.58
N GLU A 143 5.66 11.08 19.51
CA GLU A 143 5.49 9.62 19.69
C GLU A 143 4.03 9.22 19.93
N GLY A 144 3.28 9.99 20.72
CA GLY A 144 1.85 9.74 20.94
C GLY A 144 1.02 9.77 19.64
N GLN A 145 1.34 10.68 18.72
CA GLN A 145 0.66 10.73 17.42
C GLN A 145 1.08 9.57 16.51
N ILE A 146 2.33 9.11 16.60
CA ILE A 146 2.81 7.93 15.86
C ILE A 146 2.04 6.69 16.31
N ASP A 147 1.84 6.52 17.62
CA ASP A 147 1.03 5.44 18.16
C ASP A 147 -0.44 5.57 17.73
N ASP A 148 -1.03 6.76 17.80
CA ASP A 148 -2.39 7.00 17.31
C ASP A 148 -2.56 6.67 15.82
N LEU A 149 -1.56 6.95 14.98
CA LEU A 149 -1.59 6.57 13.56
C LEU A 149 -1.55 5.06 13.38
N GLU A 150 -0.73 4.34 14.16
CA GLU A 150 -0.68 2.87 14.09
C GLU A 150 -1.99 2.20 14.53
N HIS A 151 -2.74 2.83 15.44
CA HIS A 151 -4.06 2.32 15.85
C HIS A 151 -5.16 2.67 14.85
N ARG A 152 -5.07 3.84 14.21
CA ARG A 152 -6.10 4.33 13.27
C ARG A 152 -6.02 3.71 11.88
N TYR A 153 -4.80 3.46 11.39
CA TYR A 153 -4.58 3.01 10.02
C TYR A 153 -3.98 1.61 10.00
N LEU A 154 -4.52 0.76 9.13
CA LEU A 154 -4.03 -0.61 8.96
C LEU A 154 -2.74 -0.65 8.12
N ARG A 155 -2.67 0.18 7.08
CA ARG A 155 -1.63 0.19 6.05
C ARG A 155 -0.50 1.15 6.35
N ILE A 156 0.72 0.78 5.99
CA ILE A 156 1.91 1.61 6.18
C ILE A 156 1.88 2.82 5.24
N SER A 157 1.43 2.62 4.01
CA SER A 157 1.25 3.69 3.04
C SER A 157 0.37 4.82 3.59
N ASP A 158 -0.78 4.49 4.17
CA ASP A 158 -1.71 5.46 4.78
C ASP A 158 -1.08 6.20 5.97
N MET A 159 -0.45 5.47 6.90
CA MET A 159 0.26 6.07 8.04
C MET A 159 1.36 7.03 7.58
N THR A 160 2.12 6.63 6.55
CA THR A 160 3.20 7.43 6.00
C THR A 160 2.67 8.68 5.31
N ARG A 161 1.53 8.56 4.61
CA ARG A 161 0.90 9.71 3.96
C ARG A 161 0.50 10.77 4.98
N GLU A 162 -0.13 10.37 6.09
CA GLU A 162 -0.48 11.29 7.18
C GLU A 162 0.76 11.96 7.78
N VAL A 163 1.85 11.22 8.00
CA VAL A 163 3.13 11.76 8.47
C VAL A 163 3.67 12.83 7.50
N LEU A 164 3.61 12.58 6.19
CA LEU A 164 4.08 13.53 5.17
C LEU A 164 3.20 14.78 5.11
N LEU A 165 1.88 14.63 5.22
CA LEU A 165 0.94 15.75 5.27
C LEU A 165 1.18 16.62 6.50
N PHE A 166 1.30 16.01 7.68
CA PHE A 166 1.63 16.71 8.92
C PHE A 166 2.96 17.47 8.80
N HIS A 167 4.00 16.83 8.26
CA HIS A 167 5.29 17.46 8.04
C HIS A 167 5.19 18.67 7.09
N ARG A 168 4.37 18.59 6.04
CA ARG A 168 4.15 19.68 5.09
C ARG A 168 3.46 20.87 5.74
N GLU A 169 2.46 20.62 6.56
CA GLU A 169 1.70 21.66 7.27
C GLU A 169 2.54 22.33 8.37
N ALA A 170 3.38 21.56 9.07
CA ALA A 170 4.21 22.06 10.16
C ALA A 170 5.52 22.73 9.69
N SER A 171 5.94 22.52 8.44
CA SER A 171 7.21 23.01 7.92
C SER A 171 7.07 24.22 7.01
N ASP A 172 8.10 25.08 7.02
CA ASP A 172 8.21 26.17 6.06
C ASP A 172 8.26 25.66 4.61
N GLU A 173 7.49 26.32 3.74
CA GLU A 173 7.35 25.99 2.31
C GLU A 173 8.69 25.93 1.56
N ARG A 174 9.71 26.67 2.04
CA ARG A 174 11.04 26.73 1.44
C ARG A 174 12.01 25.65 1.93
N TYR A 175 11.75 25.04 3.09
CA TYR A 175 12.71 24.14 3.75
C TYR A 175 12.17 22.72 4.00
N TRP A 176 10.88 22.49 3.83
CA TRP A 176 10.28 21.18 4.07
C TRP A 176 10.93 20.06 3.22
N LYS A 177 11.38 20.37 2.00
CA LYS A 177 12.09 19.43 1.10
C LYS A 177 13.43 18.99 1.68
N VAL A 178 14.22 19.94 2.19
CA VAL A 178 15.51 19.67 2.83
C VAL A 178 15.30 18.85 4.10
N LYS A 179 14.33 19.23 4.94
CA LYS A 179 13.96 18.46 6.13
C LYS A 179 13.52 17.04 5.78
N LEU A 180 12.76 16.87 4.70
CA LEU A 180 12.33 15.55 4.22
C LEU A 180 13.51 14.67 3.80
N CYS A 181 14.42 15.20 2.98
CA CYS A 181 15.64 14.49 2.57
C CYS A 181 16.55 14.13 3.75
N ASN A 182 16.68 15.03 4.73
CA ASN A 182 17.40 14.76 5.96
C ASN A 182 16.69 13.70 6.81
N GLY A 183 15.36 13.77 6.91
CA GLY A 183 14.54 12.77 7.60
C GLY A 183 14.71 11.37 7.02
N LEU A 184 14.72 11.24 5.69
CA LEU A 184 14.99 9.97 5.01
C LEU A 184 16.42 9.46 5.25
N THR A 185 17.41 10.36 5.37
CA THR A 185 18.78 10.00 5.76
C THR A 185 18.81 9.42 7.17
N VAL A 186 18.15 10.08 8.12
CA VAL A 186 18.07 9.64 9.52
C VAL A 186 17.32 8.31 9.64
N ALA A 187 16.25 8.13 8.86
CA ALA A 187 15.50 6.87 8.77
C ALA A 187 16.26 5.75 8.03
N ARG A 188 17.50 6.01 7.59
CA ARG A 188 18.40 5.08 6.88
C ARG A 188 17.86 4.62 5.52
N ARG A 189 17.02 5.43 4.86
CA ARG A 189 16.52 5.20 3.50
C ARG A 189 17.19 6.14 2.49
N ASN A 190 18.51 5.98 2.37
CA ASN A 190 19.33 6.76 1.45
C ASN A 190 18.97 6.49 -0.02
N ASP A 191 18.49 5.29 -0.32
CA ASP A 191 17.90 4.92 -1.61
C ASP A 191 16.76 5.87 -1.99
N LEU A 192 15.78 6.05 -1.10
CA LEU A 192 14.64 6.94 -1.35
C LEU A 192 15.06 8.39 -1.42
N ARG A 193 15.98 8.82 -0.54
CA ARG A 193 16.52 10.18 -0.57
C ARG A 193 17.10 10.52 -1.93
N LEU A 194 17.94 9.64 -2.49
CA LEU A 194 18.58 9.87 -3.79
C LEU A 194 17.55 9.93 -4.92
N GLN A 195 16.57 9.02 -4.94
CA GLN A 195 15.50 9.04 -5.94
C GLN A 195 14.66 10.32 -5.88
N ILE A 196 14.36 10.80 -4.67
CA ILE A 196 13.54 12.00 -4.47
C ILE A 196 14.32 13.27 -4.82
N GLN A 197 15.61 13.34 -4.49
CA GLN A 197 16.47 14.44 -4.89
C GLN A 197 16.58 14.56 -6.42
N ASP A 198 16.76 13.43 -7.10
CA ASP A 198 16.74 13.39 -8.57
C ASP A 198 15.39 13.84 -9.13
N LEU A 199 14.27 13.41 -8.52
CA LEU A 199 12.93 13.83 -8.93
C LEU A 199 12.74 15.34 -8.76
N PHE A 200 13.14 15.91 -7.62
CA PHE A 200 13.06 17.36 -7.42
C PHE A 200 13.95 18.13 -8.40
N ALA A 201 15.17 17.64 -8.68
CA ALA A 201 16.09 18.27 -9.62
C ALA A 201 15.52 18.30 -11.05
N ARG A 202 14.95 17.17 -11.51
CA ARG A 202 14.33 17.06 -12.85
C ARG A 202 13.16 18.02 -13.06
N HIS A 203 12.44 18.36 -11.99
CA HIS A 203 11.29 19.25 -12.03
C HIS A 203 11.61 20.70 -11.63
N GLY A 204 12.88 21.06 -11.44
CA GLY A 204 13.29 22.42 -11.07
C GLY A 204 12.82 22.86 -9.67
N LEU A 205 12.65 21.90 -8.77
CA LEU A 205 12.12 22.10 -7.41
C LEU A 205 13.21 22.10 -6.32
N MET A 206 14.48 21.97 -6.71
CA MET A 206 15.66 22.07 -5.82
C MET A 206 16.09 23.52 -5.64
#